data_AF-A0A968ADE8-F1
#
_entry.id   AF-A0A968ADE8-F1
#
_cell.length_a   1.000
_cell.length_b   1.000
_cell.length_c   1.000
_cell.angle_alpha   90.00
_cell.angle_beta   90.00
_cell.angle_gamma   90.00
#
_symmetry.space_group_name_H-M   'P 1'
#
loop_
_entity.id
_entity.type
_entity.pdbx_description
1 polymer ?
#
loop_
_entity_poly.entity_id
_entity_poly.type
_entity_poly.pdbx_seq_one_letter_code
_entity_poly.pdbx_strand_id
1 'polypeptide(L)' 'LDNDLPLPAYEQMLKTSHTFNLLDARHAISVTERQRYILRVRTMARNIAQAYYDRREALGFPLIKPDS' A
#
# COMPACT_ATOMS: atom_id res chain seq x y z
N LEU A 1 -2.11 10.90 -0.75
CA LEU A 1 -3.06 10.21 0.14
C LEU A 1 -3.94 11.31 0.65
N ASP A 2 -5.00 11.61 -0.09
CA ASP A 2 -5.52 12.98 -0.08
C ASP A 2 -6.53 13.21 1.05
N ASN A 3 -6.92 12.14 1.76
CA ASN A 3 -7.94 12.16 2.82
C ASN A 3 -7.49 11.53 4.15
N ASP A 4 -6.19 11.24 4.35
CA ASP A 4 -5.68 10.55 5.56
C ASP A 4 -6.43 9.24 5.92
N LEU A 5 -6.75 8.46 4.88
CA LEU A 5 -7.44 7.18 4.98
C LEU A 5 -6.50 6.03 4.61
N PRO A 6 -5.57 5.63 5.50
CA PRO A 6 -4.56 4.61 5.19
C PRO A 6 -5.17 3.23 4.93
N LEU A 7 -6.22 2.84 5.65
CA LEU A 7 -6.86 1.52 5.48
C LEU A 7 -7.59 1.38 4.13
N PRO A 8 -8.50 2.31 3.72
CA PRO A 8 -9.08 2.26 2.37
C PRO A 8 -8.04 2.32 1.25
N ALA A 9 -6.98 3.13 1.42
CA ALA A 9 -5.90 3.19 0.44
C ALA A 9 -5.14 1.86 0.33
N TYR A 10 -4.91 1.18 1.44
CA TYR A 10 -4.32 -0.16 1.47
C TYR A 10 -5.15 -1.17 0.67
N GLU A 11 -6.47 -1.21 0.88
CA GLU A 11 -7.36 -2.12 0.16
C GLU A 11 -7.33 -1.89 -1.36
N GLN A 12 -7.35 -0.63 -1.80
CA GLN A 12 -7.27 -0.29 -3.22
C GLN A 12 -5.90 -0.62 -3.82
N MET A 13 -4.82 -0.45 -3.05
CA MET A 13 -3.48 -0.88 -3.45
C MET A 13 -3.41 -2.40 -3.62
N LEU A 14 -3.99 -3.19 -2.71
CA LEU A 14 -4.04 -4.65 -2.83
C LEU A 14 -4.77 -5.10 -4.10
N LYS A 15 -5.94 -4.52 -4.40
CA LYS A 15 -6.68 -4.79 -5.65
C LYS A 15 -5.84 -4.46 -6.88
N THR A 16 -5.17 -3.30 -6.87
CA THR A 16 -4.29 -2.87 -7.96
C THR A 16 -3.12 -3.85 -8.17
N SER A 17 -2.49 -4.29 -7.09
CA SER A 17 -1.40 -5.28 -7.11
C SER A 17 -1.87 -6.61 -7.69
N HIS A 18 -3.05 -7.08 -7.30
CA HIS A 18 -3.64 -8.30 -7.84
C HIS A 18 -3.94 -8.18 -9.34
N THR A 19 -4.59 -7.10 -9.77
CA THR A 19 -4.85 -6.85 -11.20
C THR A 19 -3.55 -6.77 -12.01
N PHE A 20 -2.51 -6.14 -11.47
CA PHE A 20 -1.19 -6.12 -12.08
C PHE A 20 -0.63 -7.53 -12.27
N ASN A 21 -0.71 -8.41 -11.26
CA ASN A 21 -0.25 -9.79 -11.38
C ASN A 21 -1.00 -10.57 -12.48
N LEU A 22 -2.31 -10.34 -12.64
CA LEU A 22 -3.09 -10.95 -13.71
C LEU A 22 -2.63 -10.47 -15.10
N LEU A 23 -2.36 -9.18 -15.26
CA LEU A 23 -1.85 -8.61 -16.51
C LEU A 23 -0.44 -9.12 -16.83
N ASP A 24 0.42 -9.21 -15.80
CA ASP A 24 1.79 -9.69 -15.94
C ASP A 24 1.85 -11.16 -16.34
N ALA A 25 1.02 -12.01 -15.73
CA ALA A 25 0.89 -13.42 -16.08
C ALA A 25 0.37 -13.63 -17.52
N ARG A 26 -0.48 -12.71 -18.00
CA ARG A 26 -0.97 -12.71 -19.39
C ARG A 26 0.02 -12.12 -20.40
N HIS A 27 1.20 -11.69 -19.95
CA HIS A 27 2.20 -11.02 -20.79
C HIS A 27 1.60 -9.77 -21.49
N ALA A 28 0.60 -9.15 -20.87
CA ALA A 28 -0.13 -8.01 -21.43
C ALA A 28 0.57 -6.66 -21.16
N ILE A 29 1.74 -6.69 -20.53
CA ILE A 29 2.58 -5.52 -20.21
C ILE A 29 4.03 -5.78 -20.60
N SER A 30 4.71 -4.74 -21.06
CA SER A 30 6.14 -4.80 -21.39
C SER A 30 7.03 -4.87 -20.15
N VAL A 31 8.30 -5.24 -20.33
CA VAL A 31 9.30 -5.29 -19.26
C VAL A 31 9.48 -3.93 -18.57
N THR A 32 9.48 -2.84 -19.34
CA THR A 32 9.61 -1.48 -18.80
C THR A 32 8.37 -1.07 -18.00
N GLU A 33 7.17 -1.43 -18.48
CA GLU A 33 5.93 -1.19 -17.74
C GLU A 33 5.90 -1.98 -16.43
N ARG A 34 6.32 -3.25 -16.45
CA ARG A 34 6.43 -4.09 -15.25
C ARG A 34 7.27 -3.41 -14.18
N GLN A 35 8.47 -2.94 -14.52
CA GLN A 35 9.36 -2.25 -13.57
C GLN A 35 8.72 -0.99 -13.00
N ARG A 36 8.08 -0.18 -13.84
CA ARG A 36 7.38 1.05 -13.42
C ARG A 36 6.23 0.75 -12.47
N TYR A 37 5.42 -0.27 -12.76
CA TYR A 37 4.31 -0.69 -11.90
C TYR A 37 4.79 -1.18 -10.54
N ILE A 38 5.82 -2.03 -10.50
CA ILE A 38 6.42 -2.52 -9.26
C ILE A 38 6.89 -1.34 -8.39
N LEU A 39 7.60 -0.38 -8.99
CA LEU A 39 8.06 0.81 -8.26
C LEU A 39 6.87 1.60 -7.69
N ARG A 40 5.82 1.81 -8.49
CA ARG A 40 4.62 2.55 -8.07
C ARG A 40 3.91 1.87 -6.90
N VAL A 41 3.73 0.55 -6.94
CA VAL A 41 3.11 -0.23 -5.84
C VAL A 41 3.97 -0.14 -4.59
N ARG A 42 5.31 -0.26 -4.70
CA ARG A 42 6.22 -0.16 -3.55
C ARG A 42 6.20 1.23 -2.90
N THR A 43 6.20 2.30 -3.70
CA THR A 43 6.09 3.66 -3.17
C THR A 43 4.74 3.88 -2.48
N MET A 44 3.65 3.37 -3.07
CA MET A 44 2.32 3.46 -2.46
C MET A 44 2.25 2.72 -1.13
N ALA A 45 2.78 1.49 -1.06
CA ALA A 45 2.83 0.70 0.16
C ALA A 45 3.58 1.42 1.29
N ARG A 46 4.74 2.02 0.98
CA ARG A 46 5.50 2.81 1.96
C ARG A 46 4.70 3.99 2.48
N ASN A 47 4.06 4.76 1.60
CA ASN A 47 3.30 5.93 1.99
C ASN A 47 2.07 5.56 2.84
N ILE A 48 1.41 4.45 2.52
CA ILE A 48 0.29 3.91 3.31
C ILE A 48 0.76 3.45 4.68
N ALA A 49 1.89 2.74 4.75
CA ALA A 49 2.45 2.29 6.02
C ALA A 49 2.83 3.47 6.93
N GLN A 50 3.46 4.51 6.37
CA GLN A 50 3.79 5.72 7.10
C GLN A 50 2.53 6.43 7.60
N ALA A 51 1.54 6.68 6.73
CA ALA A 51 0.29 7.32 7.12
C ALA A 51 -0.47 6.50 8.19
N TYR A 52 -0.43 5.16 8.10
CA TYR A 52 -0.96 4.31 9.15
C TYR A 52 -0.22 4.54 10.47
N TYR A 53 1.12 4.47 10.46
CA TYR A 53 1.94 4.71 11.65
C TYR A 53 1.64 6.07 12.29
N ASP A 54 1.66 7.15 11.52
CA ASP A 54 1.44 8.52 12.00
C ASP A 54 0.06 8.65 12.67
N ARG A 55 -0.98 8.03 12.07
CA ARG A 55 -2.32 7.97 12.66
C ARG A 55 -2.35 7.17 13.96
N ARG A 56 -1.60 6.07 14.05
CA ARG A 56 -1.50 5.26 15.27
C ARG A 56 -0.76 6.03 16.37
N GLU A 57 0.30 6.75 16.02
CA GLU A 57 1.07 7.61 16.93
C GLU A 57 0.20 8.76 17.47
N ALA A 58 -0.54 9.46 16.60
CA ALA A 58 -1.45 10.53 17.00
C ALA A 58 -2.56 10.08 17.96
N LEU A 59 -2.92 8.79 17.94
CA LEU A 59 -3.88 8.19 18.87
C LEU A 59 -3.23 7.64 20.15
N GLY A 60 -1.90 7.75 20.30
CA GLY A 60 -1.16 7.18 21.43
C GLY A 60 -1.04 5.64 21.38
N PHE A 61 -1.02 5.06 20.18
CA PHE A 61 -0.93 3.61 19.93
C PHE A 61 -1.93 2.74 20.73
N PRO A 62 -3.25 2.99 20.62
CA PRO A 62 -4.27 2.36 21.49
C PRO A 62 -4.47 0.83 21.33
N LEU A 63 -3.70 0.18 20.46
CA LEU A 63 -3.74 -1.27 20.22
C LEU A 63 -2.47 -1.97 20.72
N ILE A 64 -1.47 -1.22 21.19
CA ILE A 64 -0.32 -1.79 21.89
C ILE A 64 -0.83 -2.15 23.28
N LYS A 65 -0.70 -3.43 23.66
CA LYS A 65 -1.00 -3.85 25.04
C LYS A 65 0.05 -3.22 25.96
N PRO A 66 -0.34 -2.66 27.12
CA PRO A 66 0.64 -2.27 28.11
C PRO A 66 1.46 -3.50 28.51
N ASP A 67 2.78 -3.35 28.59
CA ASP A 67 3.66 -4.41 29.06
C ASP A 67 3.18 -4.86 30.45
N SER A 68 2.91 -6.16 30.58
CA SER A 68 2.43 -6.80 31.81
C SER A 68 3.54 -6.94 32.84
#